data_AF-A0A0D6JF61-F1
#
_entry.id   AF-A0A0D6JF61-F1
#
_cell.length_a   1.000
_cell.length_b   1.000
_cell.length_c   1.000
_cell.angle_alpha   90.00
_cell.angle_beta   90.00
_cell.angle_gamma   90.00
#
_symmetry.space_group_name_H-M   'P 1'
#
loop_
_entity.id
_entity.type
_entity.pdbx_description
1 polymer ?
#
loop_
_entity_poly.entity_id
_entity_poly.type
_entity_poly.pdbx_seq_one_letter_code
_entity_poly.pdbx_strand_id
1 'polypeptide(L)'
;MQSHDHQQTDPVYKIVREDDWAAACRAGVYLGSADDKRDGFIHLSAAHQLSGTARKHFKDQRNLILVRFQASDLGTRLRWETSRGGELFPHFYGSLPTVLAREQNALPLDADGIPVLPEVVVS
;
A
#
# COMPACT_ATOMS: atom_id res chain seq x y z
N MET A 1 -24.32 -3.34 10.58
CA MET A 1 -23.23 -3.03 11.53
C MET A 1 -22.15 -4.14 11.44
N GLN A 2 -21.68 -4.47 10.23
CA GLN A 2 -20.76 -5.59 9.96
C GLN A 2 -19.54 -5.16 9.13
N SER A 3 -19.38 -3.87 8.81
CA SER A 3 -18.47 -3.43 7.75
C SER A 3 -17.01 -3.22 8.19
N HIS A 4 -16.75 -3.02 9.49
CA HIS A 4 -15.42 -2.64 9.99
C HIS A 4 -14.55 -3.84 10.40
N ASP A 5 -15.14 -4.98 10.79
CA ASP A 5 -14.35 -6.15 11.26
C ASP A 5 -13.57 -6.82 10.12
N HIS A 6 -14.16 -6.90 8.93
CA HIS A 6 -13.49 -7.49 7.76
C HIS A 6 -12.27 -6.68 7.32
N GLN A 7 -12.36 -5.35 7.38
CA GLN A 7 -11.27 -4.45 7.00
C GLN A 7 -10.01 -4.63 7.87
N GLN A 8 -10.16 -5.03 9.13
CA GLN A 8 -9.00 -5.27 10.01
C GLN A 8 -8.33 -6.63 9.74
N THR A 9 -8.96 -7.50 8.95
CA THR A 9 -8.42 -8.82 8.56
C THR A 9 -8.06 -8.92 7.09
N ASP A 10 -8.53 -8.00 6.25
CA ASP A 10 -8.25 -8.05 4.81
C ASP A 10 -6.81 -7.61 4.49
N PRO A 11 -6.19 -8.11 3.41
CA PRO A 11 -4.89 -7.64 2.99
C PRO A 11 -4.89 -6.14 2.64
N VAL A 12 -3.82 -5.45 3.01
CA VAL A 12 -3.56 -4.06 2.65
C VAL A 12 -2.23 -3.94 1.92
N TYR A 13 -2.10 -2.90 1.11
CA TYR A 13 -1.08 -2.85 0.09
C TYR A 13 -0.34 -1.52 0.08
N LYS A 14 0.96 -1.56 -0.22
CA LYS A 14 1.78 -0.39 -0.52
C LYS A 14 2.32 -0.49 -1.94
N ILE A 15 2.08 0.55 -2.74
CA ILE A 15 2.86 0.79 -3.96
C ILE A 15 4.08 1.63 -3.57
N VAL A 16 5.27 1.19 -3.95
CA VAL A 16 6.55 1.81 -3.59
C VAL A 16 7.58 1.56 -4.68
N ARG A 17 8.59 2.43 -4.79
CA ARG A 17 9.73 2.17 -5.68
C ARG A 17 10.54 1.00 -5.16
N GLU A 18 10.99 0.14 -6.07
CA GLU A 18 11.75 -1.06 -5.75
C GLU A 18 13.01 -0.75 -4.95
N ASP A 19 13.77 0.27 -5.34
CA ASP A 19 15.00 0.69 -4.64
C ASP A 19 14.74 1.17 -3.21
N ASP A 20 13.65 1.93 -3.01
CA ASP A 20 13.25 2.44 -1.70
C ASP A 20 12.84 1.29 -0.77
N TRP A 21 12.11 0.30 -1.32
CA TRP A 21 11.75 -0.90 -0.57
C TRP A 21 12.96 -1.78 -0.28
N ALA A 22 13.87 -1.97 -1.23
CA ALA A 22 15.10 -2.71 -1.00
C ALA A 22 15.97 -2.06 0.09
N ALA A 23 16.04 -0.73 0.12
CA ALA A 23 16.68 0.02 1.20
C ALA A 23 15.99 -0.20 2.55
N ALA A 24 14.65 -0.17 2.57
CA ALA A 24 13.87 -0.47 3.78
C ALA A 24 14.10 -1.89 4.29
N CYS A 25 14.17 -2.89 3.41
CA CYS A 25 14.47 -4.28 3.78
C CYS A 25 15.84 -4.40 4.44
N ARG A 26 16.86 -3.70 3.93
CA ARG A 26 18.19 -3.65 4.56
C ARG A 26 18.17 -2.96 5.94
N ALA A 27 17.33 -1.94 6.10
CA ALA A 27 17.15 -1.24 7.37
C ALA A 27 16.18 -1.96 8.34
N GLY A 28 15.48 -3.00 7.89
CA GLY A 28 14.43 -3.70 8.62
C GLY A 28 13.08 -2.96 8.67
N VAL A 29 13.02 -1.67 8.33
CA VAL A 29 11.81 -0.83 8.42
C VAL A 29 11.67 0.09 7.21
N TYR A 30 10.43 0.27 6.75
CA TYR A 30 10.05 1.31 5.80
C TYR A 30 9.54 2.55 6.55
N LEU A 31 10.20 3.69 6.32
CA LEU A 31 9.93 4.96 7.02
C LEU A 31 8.94 5.87 6.27
N GLY A 32 8.31 5.38 5.21
CA GLY A 32 7.39 6.16 4.40
C GLY A 32 8.05 6.93 3.25
N SER A 33 7.24 7.24 2.24
CA SER A 33 7.57 8.15 1.13
C SER A 33 7.61 9.60 1.59
N ALA A 34 7.90 10.53 0.67
CA ALA A 34 7.81 11.96 0.96
C ALA A 34 6.38 12.38 1.37
N ASP A 35 5.36 11.85 0.69
CA ASP A 35 3.95 12.10 1.03
C ASP A 35 3.58 11.50 2.39
N ASP A 36 4.00 10.26 2.67
CA ASP A 36 3.74 9.60 3.95
C ASP A 36 4.33 10.42 5.11
N LYS A 37 5.54 10.95 4.94
CA LYS A 37 6.21 11.79 5.96
C LYS A 37 5.53 13.14 6.13
N ARG A 38 5.09 13.77 5.04
CA ARG A 38 4.34 15.04 5.10
C ARG A 38 3.04 14.86 5.87
N ASP A 39 2.34 13.76 5.61
CA ASP A 39 0.98 13.55 6.13
C ASP A 39 0.99 12.85 7.52
N GLY A 40 2.12 12.30 7.94
CA GLY A 40 2.34 11.76 9.28
C GLY A 40 1.95 10.28 9.45
N PHE A 41 1.63 9.59 8.36
CA PHE A 41 1.29 8.17 8.33
C PHE A 41 1.65 7.55 6.97
N ILE A 42 1.85 6.24 6.93
CA ILE A 42 2.09 5.50 5.69
C ILE A 42 0.74 5.21 5.04
N HIS A 43 0.54 5.75 3.83
CA HIS A 43 -0.64 5.44 3.02
C HIS A 43 -0.56 4.01 2.53
N LEU A 44 -1.59 3.23 2.84
CA LEU A 44 -1.83 1.91 2.27
C LEU A 44 -3.12 1.97 1.43
N SER A 45 -3.44 0.88 0.75
CA SER A 45 -4.70 0.72 0.01
C SER A 45 -5.30 -0.65 0.30
N ALA A 46 -6.62 -0.74 0.28
CA ALA A 46 -7.34 -2.00 0.12
C ALA A 46 -7.22 -2.50 -1.33
N ALA A 47 -7.54 -3.78 -1.58
CA ALA A 47 -7.46 -4.36 -2.93
C ALA A 47 -8.26 -3.55 -3.98
N HIS A 48 -9.53 -3.25 -3.68
CA HIS A 48 -10.42 -2.50 -4.59
C HIS A 48 -9.96 -1.06 -4.86
N GLN A 49 -9.08 -0.50 -4.02
CA GLN A 49 -8.58 0.87 -4.16
C GLN A 49 -7.36 0.96 -5.08
N LEU A 50 -6.67 -0.16 -5.32
CA LEU A 50 -5.36 -0.15 -5.98
C LEU A 50 -5.39 0.40 -7.39
N SER A 51 -6.41 0.06 -8.19
CA SER A 51 -6.52 0.54 -9.58
C SER A 51 -6.63 2.07 -9.63
N GLY A 52 -7.44 2.65 -8.74
CA GLY A 52 -7.57 4.10 -8.59
C GLY A 52 -6.28 4.75 -8.09
N THR A 53 -5.65 4.17 -7.07
CA THR A 53 -4.37 4.65 -6.51
C THR A 53 -3.25 4.64 -7.55
N ALA A 54 -3.07 3.51 -8.26
CA ALA A 54 -2.05 3.33 -9.28
C ALA A 54 -2.18 4.38 -10.40
N ARG A 55 -3.40 4.53 -10.95
CA ARG A 55 -3.69 5.50 -12.01
C ARG A 55 -3.44 6.95 -11.57
N LYS A 56 -3.84 7.30 -10.36
CA LYS A 56 -3.82 8.69 -9.88
C LYS A 56 -2.44 9.16 -9.43
N HIS A 57 -1.68 8.28 -8.77
CA HIS A 57 -0.45 8.67 -8.07
C HIS A 57 0.83 8.15 -8.73
N PHE A 58 0.72 7.11 -9.57
CA PHE A 58 1.88 6.36 -10.06
C PHE A 58 1.97 6.24 -11.58
N LYS A 59 1.13 6.98 -12.32
CA LYS A 59 1.21 7.05 -13.78
C LYS A 59 2.62 7.48 -14.24
N ASP A 60 3.13 6.80 -15.26
CA ASP A 60 4.44 6.98 -15.90
C ASP A 60 5.65 6.68 -14.99
N GLN A 61 5.44 6.24 -13.74
CA GLN A 61 6.52 5.90 -12.82
C GLN A 61 6.94 4.44 -12.98
N ARG A 62 8.25 4.23 -13.18
CA ARG A 62 8.85 2.91 -13.39
C ARG A 62 9.45 2.35 -12.11
N ASN A 63 9.82 1.06 -12.16
CA ASN A 63 10.47 0.34 -11.07
C ASN A 63 9.63 0.40 -9.78
N LEU A 64 8.32 0.16 -9.94
CA LEU A 64 7.38 0.07 -8.85
C LEU A 64 7.14 -1.38 -8.49
N ILE A 65 6.90 -1.61 -7.20
CA ILE A 65 6.42 -2.89 -6.69
C ILE A 65 5.16 -2.67 -5.86
N LEU A 66 4.35 -3.71 -5.78
CA LEU A 66 3.22 -3.84 -4.86
C LEU A 66 3.65 -4.74 -3.71
N VAL A 67 3.64 -4.20 -2.49
CA VAL A 67 3.92 -4.94 -1.27
C VAL A 67 2.63 -5.21 -0.54
N ARG A 68 2.33 -6.48 -0.25
CA ARG A 68 1.16 -6.92 0.48
C ARG A 68 1.48 -7.15 1.95
N PHE A 69 0.58 -6.71 2.82
CA PHE A 69 0.58 -6.97 4.25
C PHE A 69 -0.76 -7.57 4.66
N GLN A 70 -0.74 -8.33 5.73
CA GLN A 70 -1.94 -8.80 6.39
C GLN A 70 -2.38 -7.74 7.42
N ALA A 71 -3.59 -7.18 7.31
CA ALA A 71 -4.02 -6.07 8.18
C ALA A 71 -3.97 -6.42 9.68
N SER A 72 -4.31 -7.66 10.03
CA SER A 72 -4.28 -8.14 11.42
C SER A 72 -2.89 -8.07 12.05
N ASP A 73 -1.83 -8.18 11.24
CA ASP A 73 -0.45 -8.13 11.72
C ASP A 73 0.03 -6.69 12.01
N LEU A 74 -0.70 -5.69 11.49
CA LEU A 74 -0.38 -4.27 11.67
C LEU A 74 -1.00 -3.67 12.95
N GLY A 75 -1.90 -4.42 13.59
CA GLY A 75 -2.46 -4.10 14.91
C GLY A 75 -3.13 -2.73 14.99
N THR A 76 -3.04 -2.09 16.15
CA THR A 76 -3.72 -0.82 16.45
C THR A 76 -3.14 0.42 15.75
N ARG A 77 -1.98 0.26 15.09
CA ARG A 77 -1.35 1.32 14.30
C ARG A 77 -1.95 1.44 12.90
N LEU A 78 -2.66 0.42 12.43
CA LEU A 78 -3.48 0.49 11.22
C LEU A 78 -4.84 1.09 11.57
N ARG A 79 -5.16 2.22 10.93
CA ARG A 79 -6.44 2.90 11.08
C ARG A 79 -7.11 3.06 9.73
N TRP A 80 -8.42 2.82 9.68
CA TRP A 80 -9.23 3.07 8.51
C TRP A 80 -9.88 4.44 8.66
N GLU A 81 -9.49 5.37 7.80
CA GLU A 81 -9.91 6.78 7.92
C GLU A 81 -10.46 7.29 6.60
N THR A 82 -11.44 8.19 6.68
CA THR A 82 -12.07 8.78 5.51
C THR A 82 -11.05 9.58 4.70
N SER A 83 -10.88 9.20 3.45
CA SER A 83 -10.05 9.92 2.48
C SER A 83 -10.92 10.69 1.49
N ARG A 84 -10.28 11.24 0.45
CA ARG A 84 -10.97 12.00 -0.61
C ARG A 84 -12.01 11.12 -1.28
N GLY A 85 -13.25 11.59 -1.36
CA GLY A 85 -14.37 10.85 -1.94
C GLY A 85 -15.25 10.11 -0.93
N GLY A 86 -14.95 10.22 0.37
CA GLY A 86 -15.78 9.64 1.44
C GLY A 86 -15.49 8.17 1.74
N GLU A 87 -14.56 7.56 1.02
CA GLU A 87 -14.14 6.17 1.19
C GLU A 87 -13.05 6.04 2.27
N LEU A 88 -13.04 4.92 3.00
CA LEU A 88 -12.04 4.63 4.04
C LEU A 88 -10.76 4.07 3.43
N PHE A 89 -9.62 4.69 3.69
CA PHE A 89 -8.30 4.18 3.33
C PHE A 89 -7.56 3.69 4.57
N PRO A 90 -6.75 2.62 4.47
CA PRO A 90 -5.89 2.18 5.55
C PRO A 90 -4.66 3.09 5.66
N HIS A 91 -4.47 3.69 6.84
CA HIS A 91 -3.31 4.51 7.21
C HIS A 91 -2.56 3.84 8.34
N PHE A 92 -1.25 3.64 8.15
CA PHE A 92 -0.40 3.04 9.18
C PHE A 92 0.45 4.08 9.89
N TYR A 93 0.29 4.18 11.21
CA TYR A 93 0.98 5.16 12.05
C TYR A 93 2.30 4.60 12.60
N GLY A 94 3.41 5.06 12.03
CA GLY A 94 4.77 4.73 12.45
C GLY A 94 5.61 4.11 11.33
N SER A 95 6.75 3.52 11.69
CA SER A 95 7.62 2.79 10.77
C SER A 95 7.08 1.39 10.49
N LEU A 96 6.95 1.01 9.23
CA LEU A 96 6.39 -0.28 8.81
C LEU A 96 7.48 -1.36 8.79
N PRO A 97 7.43 -2.39 9.66
CA PRO A 97 8.44 -3.43 9.67
C PRO A 97 8.38 -4.27 8.38
N THR A 98 9.51 -4.37 7.69
CA THR A 98 9.57 -5.07 6.39
C THR A 98 9.34 -6.58 6.52
N VAL A 99 9.62 -7.16 7.69
CA VAL A 99 9.35 -8.58 8.01
C VAL A 99 7.86 -8.94 7.98
N LEU A 100 6.95 -7.94 8.03
CA LEU A 100 5.51 -8.17 7.93
C LEU A 100 5.01 -8.25 6.48
N ALA A 101 5.87 -7.96 5.49
CA ALA A 101 5.51 -8.11 4.09
C ALA A 101 5.29 -9.59 3.74
N ARG A 102 4.18 -9.90 3.10
CA ARG A 102 3.78 -11.27 2.73
C ARG A 102 4.14 -11.59 1.28
N GLU A 103 3.91 -10.65 0.38
CA GLU A 103 4.18 -10.80 -1.05
C GLU A 103 4.67 -9.47 -1.64
N GLN A 104 5.49 -9.57 -2.69
CA GLN A 104 6.04 -8.44 -3.43
C GLN A 104 5.93 -8.76 -4.92
N ASN A 105 5.29 -7.88 -5.68
CA ASN A 105 5.09 -8.07 -7.11
C ASN A 105 5.56 -6.84 -7.89
N ALA A 106 6.31 -7.03 -8.96
CA ALA A 106 6.64 -5.95 -9.87
C ALA A 106 5.37 -5.39 -10.53
N LEU A 107 5.33 -4.08 -10.73
CA LEU A 107 4.26 -3.38 -11.41
C LEU A 107 4.80 -2.80 -12.74
N PRO A 108 4.84 -3.60 -13.83
CA PRO A 108 5.17 -3.07 -15.14
C PRO A 108 4.11 -2.06 -15.58
N LEU A 109 4.47 -1.17 -16.49
CA LEU A 109 3.53 -0.20 -17.07
C LEU A 109 2.82 -0.80 -18.28
N ASP A 110 1.54 -0.49 -18.44
CA ASP A 110 0.81 -0.73 -19.69
C ASP A 110 1.13 0.33 -20.76
N ALA A 111 0.44 0.24 -21.91
CA ALA A 111 0.62 1.17 -23.03
C ALA A 111 0.23 2.63 -22.68
N ASP A 112 -0.60 2.84 -21.67
CA ASP A 112 -1.03 4.16 -21.19
C ASP A 112 -0.15 4.70 -20.05
N GLY A 113 0.90 3.95 -19.69
CA GLY A 113 1.80 4.29 -18.59
C GLY A 113 1.20 4.02 -17.20
N ILE A 114 0.15 3.21 -17.10
CA ILE A 114 -0.48 2.84 -15.83
C ILE A 114 0.18 1.58 -15.28
N PRO A 115 0.53 1.53 -13.97
CA PRO A 115 1.02 0.30 -13.36
C PRO A 115 -0.01 -0.84 -13.46
N VAL A 116 0.40 -1.96 -14.02
CA VAL A 116 -0.40 -3.19 -14.16
C VAL A 116 -0.39 -3.95 -12.85
N LEU A 117 -1.56 -4.12 -12.25
CA LEU A 117 -1.73 -4.86 -11.00
C LEU A 117 -1.71 -6.39 -11.24
N PRO A 118 -1.19 -7.19 -10.30
CA PRO A 118 -1.23 -8.66 -10.41
C PRO A 118 -2.67 -9.19 -10.33
N GLU A 119 -3.01 -10.23 -11.11
CA GLU A 119 -4.35 -10.83 -11.18
C GLU A 119 -4.88 -11.30 -9.81
N VAL A 120 -3.98 -11.80 -8.94
CA VAL A 120 -4.32 -12.29 -7.58
C VAL A 120 -4.91 -11.19 -6.67
N VAL A 121 -4.74 -9.93 -7.03
CA VAL A 121 -5.25 -8.79 -6.26
C VAL A 121 -6.64 -8.33 -6.74
N VAL A 122 -7.09 -8.85 -7.89
CA VAL A 122 -8.34 -8.44 -8.56
C VAL A 122 -9.45 -9.48 -8.41
N SER A 123 -9.18 -10.58 -7.69
CA SER A 123 -10.10 -11.72 -7.48
C SER A 123 -10.91 -11.60 -6.20
#